data_AF-A0A967S983-F1
#
_entry.id   AF-A0A967S983-F1
#
_cell.length_a   1.000
_cell.length_b   1.000
_cell.length_c   1.000
_cell.angle_alpha   90.00
_cell.angle_beta   90.00
_cell.angle_gamma   90.00
#
_symmetry.space_group_name_H-M   'P 1'
#
loop_
_entity.id
_entity.type
_entity.pdbx_description
1 polymer ?
#
loop_
_entity_poly.entity_id
_entity_poly.type
_entity_poly.pdbx_seq_one_letter_code
_entity_poly.pdbx_strand_id
1 'polypeptide(L)' 'PDVLGLSVSEARDLLVAAGFVVDSVQGDPGSPVFETLPRADGTLHEYGTDVTIITEGL' A
#
# COMPACT_ATOMS: atom_id res chain seq x y z
N PRO A 1 -7.22 0.50 4.24
CA PRO A 1 -8.04 -0.16 3.20
C PRO A 1 -7.29 -1.41 2.71
N ASP A 2 -8.00 -2.42 2.22
CA ASP A 2 -7.34 -3.58 1.59
C ASP A 2 -6.97 -3.23 0.13
N VAL A 3 -5.73 -3.51 -0.24
CA VAL A 3 -5.15 -3.19 -1.55
C VAL A 3 -4.35 -4.36 -2.15
N LEU A 4 -4.44 -5.55 -1.55
CA LEU A 4 -3.73 -6.73 -2.01
C LEU A 4 -4.20 -7.15 -3.42
N GLY A 5 -3.25 -7.53 -4.28
CA GLY A 5 -3.50 -7.93 -5.67
C GLY A 5 -3.79 -6.78 -6.65
N LEU A 6 -3.88 -5.53 -6.17
CA LEU A 6 -4.04 -4.36 -7.04
C LEU A 6 -2.72 -3.96 -7.70
N SER A 7 -2.80 -3.15 -8.75
CA SER A 7 -1.61 -2.45 -9.24
C SER A 7 -1.11 -1.43 -8.21
N VAL A 8 0.19 -1.11 -8.24
CA VAL A 8 0.77 -0.07 -7.39
C VAL A 8 0.05 1.28 -7.54
N SER A 9 -0.40 1.61 -8.75
CA SER A 9 -1.14 2.85 -9.01
C SER A 9 -2.49 2.86 -8.32
N GLU A 10 -3.29 1.81 -8.48
CA GLU A 10 -4.61 1.70 -7.85
C GLU A 10 -4.51 1.66 -6.32
N ALA A 11 -3.54 0.90 -5.80
CA ALA A 11 -3.27 0.83 -4.38
C ALA A 11 -2.90 2.20 -3.80
N ARG A 12 -2.07 2.97 -4.52
CA ARG A 12 -1.69 4.33 -4.12
C ARG A 12 -2.90 5.26 -4.07
N ASP A 13 -3.75 5.24 -5.09
CA ASP A 13 -4.93 6.09 -5.13
C ASP A 13 -5.89 5.79 -3.98
N LEU A 14 -6.11 4.50 -3.67
CA LEU A 14 -6.96 4.09 -2.56
C LEU A 14 -6.37 4.44 -1.19
N LEU A 15 -5.07 4.24 -1.00
CA LEU A 15 -4.38 4.59 0.25
C LEU A 15 -4.41 6.11 0.49
N VAL A 16 -4.14 6.91 -0.54
CA VAL A 16 -4.20 8.37 -0.45
C VAL A 16 -5.63 8.86 -0.20
N ALA A 17 -6.63 8.29 -0.89
CA ALA A 17 -8.03 8.62 -0.65
C ALA A 17 -8.49 8.26 0.77
N ALA A 18 -7.90 7.23 1.37
CA ALA A 18 -8.12 6.85 2.77
C ALA A 18 -7.28 7.66 3.77
N GLY A 19 -6.46 8.61 3.29
CA GLY A 19 -5.68 9.52 4.14
C GLY A 19 -4.29 9.02 4.52
N PHE A 20 -3.77 7.97 3.88
CA PHE A 20 -2.39 7.50 4.07
C PHE A 20 -1.43 8.22 3.14
N VAL A 21 -0.14 8.21 3.51
CA VAL A 21 0.95 8.70 2.66
C VAL A 21 1.74 7.49 2.16
N VAL A 22 1.82 7.30 0.84
CA VAL A 22 2.67 6.23 0.29
C VAL A 22 4.10 6.75 0.17
N ASP A 23 4.96 6.32 1.08
CA ASP A 23 6.36 6.76 1.19
C ASP A 23 7.29 5.99 0.24
N SER A 24 7.08 4.67 0.12
CA SER A 24 7.91 3.84 -0.76
C SER A 24 7.17 2.65 -1.36
N VAL A 25 7.70 2.17 -2.50
CA VAL A 25 7.31 0.92 -3.15
C VAL A 25 8.55 0.05 -3.23
N GLN A 26 8.47 -1.18 -2.70
CA GLN A 26 9.54 -2.16 -2.73
C GLN A 26 9.14 -3.34 -3.62
N GLY A 27 10.10 -3.83 -4.43
CA GLY A 27 9.87 -4.88 -5.43
C GLY A 27 9.69 -4.34 -6.84
N ASP A 28 9.21 -5.19 -7.75
CA ASP A 28 8.88 -4.77 -9.12
C ASP A 28 7.57 -3.95 -9.11
N PRO A 29 7.58 -2.66 -9.47
CA PRO A 29 6.37 -1.84 -9.49
C PRO A 29 5.36 -2.27 -10.57
N GLY A 30 5.76 -3.11 -11.53
CA GLY A 30 4.87 -3.74 -12.50
C GLY A 30 4.11 -4.95 -11.94
N SER A 31 4.54 -5.49 -10.80
CA SER A 31 3.85 -6.59 -10.12
C SER A 31 2.70 -6.11 -9.24
N PRO A 32 1.69 -6.96 -8.99
CA PRO A 32 0.63 -6.68 -8.04
C PRO A 32 1.16 -6.47 -6.61
N VAL A 33 0.40 -5.72 -5.81
CA VAL A 33 0.68 -5.55 -4.38
C VAL A 33 0.53 -6.88 -3.66
N PHE A 34 1.58 -7.25 -2.94
CA PHE A 34 1.68 -8.45 -2.11
C PHE A 34 1.44 -8.15 -0.63
N GLU A 35 1.93 -7.02 -0.14
CA GLU A 35 1.87 -6.64 1.27
C GLU A 35 1.95 -5.11 1.43
N THR A 36 1.49 -4.60 2.57
CA THR A 36 1.74 -3.22 3.01
C THR A 36 2.44 -3.20 4.36
N LEU A 37 3.22 -2.15 4.63
CA LEU A 37 3.77 -1.87 5.95
C LEU A 37 3.36 -0.44 6.38
N PRO A 38 2.59 -0.25 7.46
CA PRO A 38 1.99 -1.29 8.30
C PRO A 38 1.02 -2.20 7.52
N ARG A 39 0.87 -3.45 8.00
CA ARG A 39 -0.01 -4.44 7.37
C ARG A 39 -1.45 -3.99 7.42
N ALA A 40 -2.18 -4.20 6.34
CA ALA A 40 -3.62 -4.01 6.29
C ALA A 40 -4.36 -5.12 7.07
N ASP A 41 -4.29 -5.08 8.40
CA ASP A 41 -4.92 -6.05 9.32
C ASP A 41 -6.25 -5.56 9.92
N GLY A 42 -6.74 -4.40 9.46
CA GLY A 42 -7.96 -3.75 9.96
C GLY A 42 -7.71 -2.80 11.14
N THR A 43 -6.47 -2.65 11.60
CA THR A 43 -6.10 -1.64 12.59
C THR A 43 -6.36 -0.22 12.05
N LEU A 44 -6.94 0.63 12.89
CA LEU A 44 -7.12 2.04 12.58
C LEU A 44 -5.79 2.78 12.74
N HIS A 45 -5.46 3.58 11.74
CA HIS A 45 -4.27 4.43 11.73
C HIS A 45 -4.67 5.90 11.72
N GLU A 46 -3.79 6.75 12.21
CA GLU A 46 -3.98 8.20 12.15
C GLU A 46 -3.89 8.69 10.70
N TYR A 47 -4.58 9.79 10.39
CA TYR A 47 -4.46 10.44 9.10
C TYR A 47 -3.01 10.89 8.87
N GLY A 48 -2.49 10.67 7.67
CA GLY A 48 -1.11 10.97 7.31
C GLY A 48 -0.11 9.86 7.65
N THR A 49 -0.56 8.69 8.10
CA THR A 49 0.33 7.55 8.36
C THR A 49 1.05 7.12 7.08
N ASP A 50 2.38 6.97 7.19
CA ASP A 50 3.22 6.48 6.10
C ASP A 50 3.00 4.98 5.87
N VAL A 51 2.90 4.60 4.60
CA VAL A 51 2.73 3.22 4.14
C VAL A 51 3.78 2.90 3.08
N THR A 52 4.42 1.75 3.25
CA THR A 52 5.23 1.12 2.21
C THR A 52 4.41 0.05 1.51
N ILE A 53 4.43 0.05 0.18
CA ILE A 53 3.84 -0.99 -0.66
C ILE A 53 4.93 -2.01 -1.02
N ILE A 54 4.61 -3.29 -0.88
CA ILE A 54 5.48 -4.42 -1.25
C ILE A 54 4.79 -5.17 -2.39
N THR A 55 5.48 -5.44 -3.50
CA THR A 55 4.92 -6.17 -4.65
C THR A 55 5.44 -7.61 -4.76
N GLU A 56 4.74 -8.45 -5.53
CA GLU A 56 5.15 -9.82 -5.87
C GLU A 56 6.40 -9.81 -6.77
N GLY A 57 7.58 -9.65 -6.17
CA GLY A 57 8.86 -9.61 -6.89
C GLY A 57 10.08 -9.33 -6.00
N LEU A 58 9.89 -9.32 -4.68
CA LEU A 58 10.92 -9.18 -3.65
C LEU A 58 11.47 -10.53 -3.19
#